data_AF-A0A950LL68-F1
#
_entry.id   AF-A0A950LL68-F1
#
_cell.length_a   1.000
_cell.length_b   1.000
_cell.length_c   1.000
_cell.angle_alpha   90.00
_cell.angle_beta   90.00
_cell.angle_gamma   90.00
#
_symmetry.space_group_name_H-M   'P 1'
#
loop_
_entity.id
_entity.type
_entity.pdbx_description
1 polymer ?
#
loop_
_entity_poly.entity_id
_entity_poly.type
_entity_poly.pdbx_seq_one_letter_code
_entity_poly.pdbx_strand_id
1 'polypeptide(L)'
;MQPLPPDGGSDSAPGPARRPLDRRQFLQLSALGAAGFATTARLRSTGSTARLPARARRHALSDLPAVVDKRLPSGVTVPTAPWLIAENAKPGTLNWICNHVQPDHALEGFAGQVSAVPGDAVPLFVNTTARAVQVQVYRMGYYHGLGGRLVVQTDFVAAKPQPAPVVAASTATV
;
A
#
# COMPACT_ATOMS: atom_id res chain seq x y z
N MET A 1 20.10 -43.12 -19.98
CA MET A 1 19.66 -41.96 -19.18
C MET A 1 18.80 -42.47 -18.05
N GLN A 2 19.29 -42.40 -16.82
CA GLN A 2 18.63 -42.90 -15.61
C GLN A 2 17.75 -41.75 -15.03
N PRO A 3 16.50 -41.99 -14.61
CA PRO A 3 15.73 -40.95 -13.95
C PRO A 3 16.23 -40.74 -12.52
N LEU A 4 16.37 -39.47 -12.14
CA LEU A 4 16.74 -39.02 -10.79
C LEU A 4 15.69 -39.47 -9.76
N PRO A 5 16.10 -39.88 -8.56
CA PRO A 5 15.17 -40.21 -7.47
C PRO A 5 14.44 -38.95 -6.98
N PRO A 6 13.21 -39.10 -6.44
CA PRO A 6 12.45 -37.97 -5.91
C PRO A 6 13.14 -37.38 -4.68
N ASP A 7 13.35 -36.06 -4.69
CA ASP A 7 13.86 -35.31 -3.55
C ASP A 7 12.97 -35.55 -2.33
N GLY A 8 13.60 -36.11 -1.29
CA GLY A 8 12.97 -36.43 -0.03
C GLY A 8 12.29 -35.21 0.57
N GLY A 9 11.02 -35.39 0.93
CA GLY A 9 10.27 -34.43 1.73
C GLY A 9 11.02 -34.14 3.03
N SER A 10 11.17 -32.86 3.34
CA SER A 10 11.58 -32.45 4.67
C SER A 10 10.39 -32.63 5.62
N ASP A 11 10.52 -33.63 6.49
CA ASP A 11 9.74 -33.74 7.72
C ASP A 11 9.80 -32.41 8.48
N SER A 12 8.64 -31.80 8.68
CA SER A 12 8.49 -30.58 9.45
C SER A 12 8.47 -30.93 10.94
N ALA A 13 9.59 -30.72 11.64
CA ALA A 13 9.62 -30.77 13.10
C ALA A 13 8.69 -29.69 13.70
N PRO A 14 7.99 -29.97 14.82
CA PRO A 14 7.04 -29.03 15.42
C PRO A 14 7.77 -27.85 16.07
N GLY A 15 7.68 -26.67 15.46
CA GLY A 15 8.12 -25.42 16.06
C GLY A 15 7.20 -24.98 17.21
N PRO A 16 7.71 -24.22 18.21
CA PRO A 16 6.91 -23.82 19.36
C PRO A 16 5.72 -22.95 18.95
N ALA A 17 4.57 -23.23 19.57
CA ALA A 17 3.30 -22.55 19.35
C ALA A 17 3.44 -21.02 19.48
N ARG A 18 3.37 -20.31 18.35
CA ARG A 18 3.28 -18.86 18.33
C ARG A 18 1.91 -18.44 18.83
N ARG A 19 1.83 -17.96 20.08
CA ARG A 19 0.65 -17.26 20.58
C ARG A 19 0.38 -16.05 19.68
N PRO A 20 -0.83 -15.89 19.11
CA PRO A 20 -1.17 -14.69 18.37
C PRO A 20 -1.20 -13.51 19.35
N LEU A 21 -0.31 -12.55 19.14
CA LEU A 21 -0.25 -11.33 19.95
C LEU A 21 -1.50 -10.50 19.65
N ASP A 22 -2.29 -10.26 20.70
CA ASP A 22 -3.50 -9.46 20.65
C ASP A 22 -3.15 -7.99 20.40
N ARG A 23 -3.57 -7.46 19.25
CA ARG A 23 -3.37 -6.05 18.83
C ARG A 23 -3.89 -5.03 19.85
N ARG A 24 -4.78 -5.45 20.75
CA ARG A 24 -5.41 -4.58 21.75
C ARG A 24 -4.51 -4.30 22.96
N GLN A 25 -3.49 -5.12 23.22
CA GLN A 25 -2.61 -4.96 24.39
C GLN A 25 -1.40 -4.05 24.17
N PHE A 26 -1.09 -3.65 22.93
CA PHE A 26 0.10 -2.83 22.65
C PHE A 26 -0.11 -1.30 22.80
N LEU A 27 -1.33 -0.84 23.11
CA LEU A 27 -1.67 0.59 23.15
C LEU A 27 -1.87 1.19 24.56
N GLN A 28 -1.41 0.55 25.64
CA GLN A 28 -1.69 1.03 27.01
C GLN A 28 -0.48 1.35 27.90
N LEU A 29 0.74 1.52 27.37
CA LEU A 29 1.90 1.87 28.22
C LEU A 29 2.67 3.08 27.69
N SER A 30 2.24 4.28 28.06
CA SER A 30 3.12 5.44 28.37
C SER A 30 2.29 6.67 28.78
N ALA A 31 1.79 6.65 30.01
CA ALA A 31 1.44 7.88 30.72
C ALA A 31 1.63 7.63 32.22
N LEU A 32 2.66 8.25 32.82
CA LEU A 32 2.67 8.78 34.20
C LEU A 32 4.05 9.35 34.62
N GLY A 33 4.06 10.62 35.05
CA GLY A 33 4.96 11.23 36.05
C GLY A 33 6.00 12.26 35.54
N ALA A 34 6.26 13.44 36.15
CA ALA A 34 5.64 14.22 37.23
C ALA A 34 6.29 15.65 37.30
N ALA A 35 5.48 16.66 37.65
CA ALA A 35 5.72 17.89 38.44
C ALA A 35 6.90 18.89 38.20
N GLY A 36 6.55 20.18 38.05
CA GLY A 36 7.08 21.27 38.90
C GLY A 36 7.80 22.45 38.23
N PHE A 37 7.13 23.61 38.09
CA PHE A 37 7.50 24.97 38.57
C PHE A 37 6.69 26.06 37.84
N ALA A 38 6.14 26.99 38.62
CA ALA A 38 5.24 28.05 38.15
C ALA A 38 5.99 29.22 37.50
N THR A 39 5.56 29.64 36.31
CA THR A 39 5.79 31.00 35.80
C THR A 39 4.55 31.45 35.02
N THR A 40 4.07 32.65 35.32
CA THR A 40 2.87 33.25 34.72
C THR A 40 3.16 33.74 33.31
N ALA A 41 2.72 33.00 32.29
CA ALA A 41 2.74 33.47 30.91
C ALA A 41 1.31 33.39 30.32
N ARG A 42 0.82 34.53 29.85
CA ARG A 42 -0.47 34.66 29.15
C ARG A 42 -0.47 33.76 27.91
N LEU A 43 -1.16 32.62 27.97
CA LEU A 43 -1.37 31.77 26.80
C LEU A 43 -2.29 32.49 25.82
N ARG A 44 -1.72 32.97 24.72
CA ARG A 44 -2.48 33.20 23.49
C ARG A 44 -2.98 31.84 23.00
N SER A 45 -4.28 31.66 23.01
CA SER A 45 -4.96 30.54 22.35
C SER A 45 -4.77 30.67 20.84
N THR A 46 -3.68 30.10 20.31
CA THR A 46 -3.66 29.69 18.92
C THR A 46 -4.31 28.32 18.89
N GLY A 47 -5.56 28.26 18.43
CA GLY A 47 -6.30 27.01 18.27
C GLY A 47 -5.51 26.06 17.37
N SER A 48 -4.76 25.14 17.99
CA SER A 48 -4.27 23.96 17.32
C SER A 48 -5.48 23.09 17.07
N THR A 49 -6.05 23.19 15.87
CA THR A 49 -6.95 22.15 15.38
C THR A 49 -6.11 20.89 15.23
N ALA A 50 -6.03 20.09 16.29
CA ALA A 50 -5.54 18.74 16.22
C ALA A 50 -6.33 18.05 15.10
N ARG A 51 -5.66 17.79 13.97
CA ARG A 51 -6.23 16.98 12.89
C ARG A 51 -6.38 15.59 13.47
N LEU A 52 -7.58 15.30 13.98
CA LEU A 52 -7.97 13.95 14.35
C LEU A 52 -7.64 13.05 13.15
N PRO A 53 -6.98 11.89 13.34
CA PRO A 53 -6.78 10.95 12.27
C PRO A 53 -8.15 10.68 11.66
N ALA A 54 -8.25 10.78 10.33
CA ALA A 54 -9.48 10.51 9.61
C ALA A 54 -9.99 9.14 10.07
N ARG A 55 -11.07 9.12 10.85
CA ARG A 55 -11.74 7.90 11.27
C ARG A 55 -12.10 7.19 9.97
N ALA A 56 -11.48 6.03 9.71
CA ALA A 56 -11.78 5.21 8.55
C ALA A 56 -13.30 5.09 8.46
N ARG A 57 -13.89 5.80 7.49
CA ARG A 57 -15.31 5.67 7.20
C ARG A 57 -15.43 4.25 6.67
N ARG A 58 -15.88 3.34 7.52
CA ARG A 58 -16.34 2.02 7.10
C ARG A 58 -17.53 2.28 6.20
N HIS A 59 -17.28 2.46 4.91
CA HIS A 59 -18.30 2.28 3.91
C HIS A 59 -18.88 0.90 4.17
N ALA A 60 -20.15 0.85 4.52
CA ALA A 60 -20.87 -0.41 4.57
C ALA A 60 -20.61 -1.07 3.23
N LEU A 61 -20.03 -2.28 3.24
CA LEU A 61 -19.84 -3.12 2.06
C LEU A 61 -21.22 -3.62 1.64
N SER A 62 -22.07 -2.70 1.22
CA SER A 62 -23.41 -2.98 0.75
C SER A 62 -23.26 -3.42 -0.69
N ASP A 63 -23.50 -4.72 -0.94
CA ASP A 63 -23.65 -5.36 -2.25
C ASP A 63 -22.40 -5.83 -3.02
N LEU A 64 -21.34 -6.26 -2.32
CA LEU A 64 -20.31 -7.07 -3.01
C LEU A 64 -20.86 -8.49 -3.29
N PRO A 65 -20.82 -8.98 -4.55
CA PRO A 65 -21.25 -10.34 -4.85
C PRO A 65 -20.46 -11.35 -4.01
N ALA A 66 -21.16 -12.34 -3.44
CA ALA A 66 -20.55 -13.34 -2.59
C ALA A 66 -19.41 -14.08 -3.31
N VAL A 67 -18.29 -14.24 -2.62
CA VAL A 67 -17.20 -15.12 -3.04
C VAL A 67 -17.63 -16.55 -2.75
N VAL A 68 -17.55 -17.42 -3.76
CA VAL A 68 -17.93 -18.84 -3.70
C VAL A 68 -16.71 -19.69 -4.03
N ASP A 69 -16.48 -20.72 -3.24
CA ASP A 69 -15.41 -21.69 -3.50
C ASP A 69 -15.79 -22.60 -4.67
N LYS A 70 -14.98 -22.58 -5.73
CA LYS A 70 -15.14 -23.43 -6.91
C LYS A 70 -14.03 -24.46 -6.96
N ARG A 71 -14.39 -25.74 -7.01
CA ARG A 71 -13.45 -26.83 -7.26
C ARG A 71 -13.15 -26.93 -8.75
N LEU A 72 -11.89 -26.79 -9.12
CA LEU A 72 -11.41 -26.94 -10.49
C LEU A 72 -11.22 -28.43 -10.85
N PRO A 73 -11.20 -28.78 -12.15
CA PRO A 73 -10.91 -30.16 -12.59
C PRO A 73 -9.55 -30.69 -12.11
N SER A 74 -8.58 -29.79 -11.86
CA SER A 74 -7.28 -30.12 -11.25
C SER A 74 -7.39 -30.56 -9.77
N GLY A 75 -8.58 -30.54 -9.17
CA GLY A 75 -8.81 -30.84 -7.77
C GLY A 75 -8.60 -29.66 -6.82
N VAL A 76 -8.04 -28.54 -7.30
CA VAL A 76 -7.80 -27.32 -6.52
C VAL A 76 -9.10 -26.54 -6.30
N THR A 77 -9.37 -26.16 -5.06
CA THR A 77 -10.47 -25.25 -4.71
C THR A 77 -9.98 -23.81 -4.74
N VAL A 78 -10.68 -22.94 -5.46
CA VAL A 78 -10.35 -21.51 -5.57
C VAL A 78 -11.55 -20.63 -5.24
N PRO A 79 -11.35 -19.54 -4.46
CA PRO A 79 -12.40 -18.55 -4.24
C PRO A 79 -12.71 -17.84 -5.57
N THR A 80 -13.97 -17.84 -5.98
CA THR A 80 -14.45 -17.26 -7.24
C THR A 80 -15.59 -16.29 -6.98
N ALA A 81 -15.62 -15.16 -7.67
CA ALA A 81 -16.73 -14.22 -7.60
C ALA A 81 -17.13 -13.76 -9.01
N PRO A 82 -18.43 -13.51 -9.28
CA PRO A 82 -18.88 -13.02 -10.59
C PRO A 82 -18.18 -11.75 -11.05
N TRP A 83 -17.95 -10.79 -10.14
CA TRP A 83 -17.24 -9.55 -10.45
C TRP A 83 -15.78 -9.79 -10.84
N LEU A 84 -15.12 -10.80 -10.26
CA LEU A 84 -13.75 -11.16 -10.59
C LEU A 84 -13.67 -11.80 -11.98
N ILE A 85 -14.64 -12.63 -12.34
CA ILE A 85 -14.75 -13.22 -13.69
C ILE A 85 -14.94 -12.12 -14.73
N ALA A 86 -15.90 -11.21 -14.49
CA ALA A 86 -16.17 -10.09 -15.39
C ALA A 86 -14.96 -9.15 -15.53
N GLU A 87 -14.23 -8.92 -14.44
CA GLU A 87 -13.01 -8.11 -14.46
C GLU A 87 -11.88 -8.80 -15.24
N ASN A 88 -11.64 -10.08 -15.01
CA ASN A 88 -10.58 -10.83 -15.69
C ASN A 88 -10.86 -11.04 -17.18
N ALA A 89 -12.12 -10.90 -17.63
CA ALA A 89 -12.48 -10.95 -19.05
C ALA A 89 -12.02 -9.71 -19.82
N LYS A 90 -11.74 -8.58 -19.14
CA LYS A 90 -11.28 -7.35 -19.79
C LYS A 90 -9.91 -7.52 -20.45
N PRO A 91 -9.58 -6.73 -21.48
CA PRO A 91 -8.26 -6.77 -22.12
C PRO A 91 -7.13 -6.47 -21.13
N GLY A 92 -6.07 -7.28 -21.20
CA GLY A 92 -4.82 -7.05 -20.46
C GLY A 92 -3.75 -6.37 -21.32
N THR A 93 -2.58 -6.13 -20.72
CA THR A 93 -1.40 -5.57 -21.39
C THR A 93 -0.11 -5.95 -20.66
N LEU A 94 1.01 -6.00 -21.38
CA LEU A 94 2.36 -6.20 -20.81
C LEU A 94 3.05 -4.89 -20.43
N ASN A 95 2.45 -3.73 -20.70
CA ASN A 95 3.09 -2.42 -20.51
C ASN A 95 3.36 -2.04 -19.04
N TRP A 96 2.88 -2.84 -18.08
CA TRP A 96 3.24 -2.69 -16.66
C TRP A 96 4.67 -3.18 -16.37
N ILE A 97 5.27 -3.97 -17.26
CA ILE A 97 6.62 -4.48 -17.11
C ILE A 97 7.62 -3.37 -17.48
N CYS A 98 8.46 -2.98 -16.53
CA CYS A 98 9.57 -2.06 -16.77
C CYS A 98 10.71 -2.81 -17.48
N ASN A 99 10.80 -2.66 -18.80
CA ASN A 99 11.81 -3.32 -19.65
C ASN A 99 12.97 -2.40 -20.06
N HIS A 100 13.05 -1.19 -19.49
CA HIS A 100 14.11 -0.22 -19.79
C HIS A 100 15.02 -0.04 -18.57
N VAL A 101 16.33 -0.12 -18.79
CA VAL A 101 17.32 0.27 -17.78
C VAL A 101 17.48 1.78 -17.84
N GLN A 102 17.24 2.44 -16.71
CA GLN A 102 17.47 3.88 -16.57
C GLN A 102 18.77 4.13 -15.80
N PRO A 103 19.43 5.28 -16.02
CA PRO A 103 20.51 5.72 -15.15
C PRO A 103 20.04 5.82 -13.70
N ASP A 104 20.96 5.62 -12.77
CA ASP A 104 20.69 5.76 -11.34
C ASP A 104 20.03 7.12 -11.04
N HIS A 105 18.99 7.11 -10.21
CA HIS A 105 18.23 8.29 -9.78
C HIS A 105 17.54 9.08 -10.92
N ALA A 106 17.42 8.53 -12.14
CA ALA A 106 16.72 9.21 -13.23
C ALA A 106 15.20 9.31 -13.02
N LEU A 107 14.59 8.30 -12.38
CA LEU A 107 13.18 8.28 -12.00
C LEU A 107 12.97 7.36 -10.80
N GLU A 108 12.45 7.93 -9.72
CA GLU A 108 12.11 7.22 -8.49
C GLU A 108 10.81 7.79 -7.95
N GLY A 109 10.10 7.00 -7.15
CA GLY A 109 8.92 7.52 -6.48
C GLY A 109 8.30 6.54 -5.50
N PHE A 110 7.40 7.07 -4.67
CA PHE A 110 6.64 6.29 -3.70
C PHE A 110 5.26 6.90 -3.49
N ALA A 111 4.32 6.07 -3.04
CA ALA A 111 3.01 6.54 -2.61
C ALA A 111 3.06 6.94 -1.13
N GLY A 112 2.36 8.00 -0.76
CA GLY A 112 2.28 8.46 0.63
C GLY A 112 1.49 7.54 1.56
N GLN A 113 0.86 6.49 1.03
CA GLN A 113 0.16 5.47 1.80
C GLN A 113 0.26 4.10 1.13
N VAL A 114 0.24 3.05 1.95
CA VAL A 114 0.36 1.66 1.50
C VAL A 114 -0.99 1.03 1.11
N SER A 115 -2.10 1.65 1.54
CA SER A 115 -3.46 1.22 1.25
C SER A 115 -4.39 2.41 1.17
N ALA A 116 -5.48 2.26 0.42
CA ALA A 116 -6.50 3.28 0.21
C ALA A 116 -7.86 2.61 0.02
N VAL A 117 -8.92 3.30 0.41
CA VAL A 117 -10.30 2.94 0.09
C VAL A 117 -10.85 3.86 -1.00
N PRO A 118 -11.96 3.49 -1.69
CA PRO A 118 -12.59 4.38 -2.65
C PRO A 118 -12.91 5.74 -2.03
N GLY A 119 -12.48 6.82 -2.71
CA GLY A 119 -12.63 8.20 -2.24
C GLY A 119 -11.38 8.78 -1.59
N ASP A 120 -10.39 7.95 -1.22
CA ASP A 120 -9.13 8.46 -0.70
C ASP A 120 -8.28 9.12 -1.80
N ALA A 121 -7.59 10.20 -1.43
CA ALA A 121 -6.53 10.78 -2.25
C ALA A 121 -5.21 10.07 -1.93
N VAL A 122 -4.54 9.52 -2.95
CA VAL A 122 -3.21 8.89 -2.82
C VAL A 122 -2.15 9.84 -3.37
N PRO A 123 -1.39 10.55 -2.53
CA PRO A 123 -0.29 11.38 -3.02
C PRO A 123 0.84 10.48 -3.54
N LEU A 124 1.41 10.85 -4.69
CA LEU A 124 2.61 10.25 -5.26
C LEU A 124 3.75 11.27 -5.18
N PHE A 125 4.87 10.84 -4.62
CA PHE A 125 6.11 11.61 -4.56
C PHE A 125 7.06 11.04 -5.59
N VAL A 126 7.64 11.91 -6.43
CA VAL A 126 8.48 11.49 -7.55
C VAL A 126 9.75 12.35 -7.57
N ASN A 127 10.89 11.68 -7.70
CA ASN A 127 12.18 12.28 -8.02
C ASN A 127 12.52 11.94 -9.47
N THR A 128 12.85 12.94 -10.29
CA THR A 128 13.18 12.68 -11.69
C THR A 128 14.06 13.77 -12.29
N THR A 129 14.87 13.41 -13.27
CA THR A 129 15.61 14.34 -14.13
C THR A 129 14.79 14.79 -15.36
N ALA A 130 13.63 14.18 -15.62
CA ALA A 130 12.76 14.53 -16.74
C ALA A 130 12.00 15.85 -16.50
N ARG A 131 11.65 16.56 -17.59
CA ARG A 131 10.87 17.82 -17.51
C ARG A 131 9.40 17.60 -17.15
N ALA A 132 8.86 16.41 -17.43
CA ALA A 132 7.49 16.04 -17.16
C ALA A 132 7.38 14.54 -16.93
N VAL A 133 6.35 14.15 -16.18
CA VAL A 133 6.05 12.76 -15.82
C VAL A 133 4.62 12.42 -16.21
N GLN A 134 4.38 11.18 -16.59
CA GLN A 134 3.05 10.62 -16.79
C GLN A 134 2.85 9.47 -15.80
N VAL A 135 1.70 9.43 -15.16
CA VAL A 135 1.30 8.33 -14.29
C VAL A 135 0.34 7.41 -15.04
N GLN A 136 0.69 6.13 -15.09
CA GLN A 136 -0.15 5.04 -15.56
C GLN A 136 -0.39 4.08 -14.41
N VAL A 137 -1.66 3.81 -14.09
CA VAL A 137 -2.05 2.89 -13.01
C VAL A 137 -2.52 1.59 -13.64
N TYR A 138 -1.95 0.49 -13.19
CA TYR A 138 -2.31 -0.85 -13.62
C TYR A 138 -2.97 -1.61 -12.46
N ARG A 139 -4.08 -2.30 -12.75
CA ARG A 139 -4.58 -3.33 -11.84
C ARG A 139 -3.90 -4.65 -12.22
N MET A 140 -3.22 -5.28 -11.27
CA MET A 140 -2.61 -6.60 -11.46
C MET A 140 -3.66 -7.71 -11.51
N GLY A 141 -3.43 -8.75 -12.31
CA GLY A 141 -4.36 -9.87 -12.46
C GLY A 141 -4.07 -10.78 -13.64
N TYR A 142 -4.90 -11.79 -13.86
CA TYR A 142 -4.66 -12.78 -14.91
C TYR A 142 -4.76 -12.19 -16.32
N TYR A 143 -5.84 -11.47 -16.63
CA TYR A 143 -6.14 -10.86 -17.94
C TYR A 143 -5.57 -11.60 -19.16
N HIS A 144 -6.02 -12.84 -19.36
CA HIS A 144 -5.58 -13.72 -20.47
C HIS A 144 -4.07 -14.02 -20.49
N GLY A 145 -3.42 -14.00 -19.33
CA GLY A 145 -1.99 -14.25 -19.17
C GLY A 145 -1.09 -13.01 -19.25
N LEU A 146 -1.65 -11.81 -19.47
CA LEU A 146 -0.86 -10.58 -19.65
C LEU A 146 -0.47 -9.89 -18.34
N GLY A 147 -1.02 -10.32 -17.20
CA GLY A 147 -0.53 -9.91 -15.88
C GLY A 147 -1.05 -8.56 -15.36
N GLY A 148 -1.57 -7.69 -16.22
CA GLY A 148 -2.09 -6.39 -15.81
C GLY A 148 -3.07 -5.77 -16.80
N ARG A 149 -3.86 -4.81 -16.32
CA ARG A 149 -4.75 -3.96 -17.12
C ARG A 149 -4.52 -2.51 -16.76
N LEU A 150 -4.34 -1.66 -17.77
CA LEU A 150 -4.32 -0.21 -17.59
C LEU A 150 -5.70 0.26 -17.11
N VAL A 151 -5.75 0.96 -15.97
CA VAL A 151 -7.00 1.50 -15.40
C VAL A 151 -7.08 3.01 -15.50
N VAL A 152 -5.93 3.68 -15.39
CA VAL A 152 -5.83 5.14 -15.46
C VAL A 152 -4.55 5.51 -16.20
N GLN A 153 -4.65 6.52 -17.05
CA GLN A 153 -3.52 7.23 -17.60
C GLN A 153 -3.79 8.72 -17.44
N THR A 154 -2.80 9.43 -16.93
CA THR A 154 -2.83 10.89 -16.79
C THR A 154 -2.23 11.56 -18.02
N ASP A 155 -2.46 12.86 -18.19
CA ASP A 155 -1.62 13.67 -19.06
C ASP A 155 -0.21 13.83 -18.47
N PHE A 156 0.73 14.33 -19.26
CA PHE A 156 2.05 14.70 -18.75
C PHE A 156 1.94 15.90 -17.79
N VAL A 157 2.46 15.72 -16.58
CA VAL A 157 2.55 16.75 -15.54
C VAL A 157 3.99 17.25 -15.49
N ALA A 158 4.19 18.57 -15.58
CA ALA A 158 5.52 19.17 -15.47
C ALA A 158 6.16 18.83 -14.11
N ALA A 159 7.38 18.32 -14.13
CA ALA A 159 8.14 18.03 -12.91
C ALA A 159 8.64 19.36 -12.32
N LYS A 160 8.28 19.62 -11.06
CA LYS A 160 8.70 20.83 -10.33
C LYS A 160 9.48 20.42 -9.09
N PRO A 161 10.63 21.06 -8.80
CA PRO A 161 11.35 20.83 -7.56
C PRO A 161 10.44 21.06 -6.36
N GLN A 162 10.44 20.12 -5.42
CA GLN A 162 9.79 20.32 -4.12
C GLN A 162 10.60 21.33 -3.30
N PRO A 163 9.96 22.28 -2.60
CA PRO A 163 10.66 23.17 -1.68
C PRO A 163 11.46 22.40 -0.64
N ALA A 164 12.58 22.97 -0.19
CA ALA A 164 13.38 22.40 0.86
C ALA A 164 12.53 22.21 2.14
N PRO A 165 12.73 21.09 2.86
CA PRO A 165 12.06 20.88 4.13
C PRO A 165 12.41 21.97 5.14
N VAL A 166 11.45 22.37 5.97
CA VAL A 166 11.66 23.35 7.04
C VAL A 166 12.02 22.60 8.32
N VAL A 167 13.28 22.70 8.76
CA VAL A 167 13.72 22.04 9.99
C VAL A 167 13.32 22.86 11.21
N ALA A 168 12.58 22.26 12.14
CA ALA A 168 12.27 22.91 13.42
C ALA A 168 13.50 22.88 14.36
N ALA A 169 14.06 24.06 14.67
CA ALA A 169 15.33 24.21 15.40
C ALA A 169 15.34 23.60 16.82
N SER A 170 14.18 23.37 17.45
CA SER A 170 14.09 22.78 18.78
C SER A 170 14.13 21.25 18.80
N THR A 171 13.88 20.58 17.67
CA THR A 171 13.64 19.12 17.63
C THR A 171 14.34 18.43 16.45
N ALA A 172 15.07 19.18 15.60
CA ALA A 172 15.81 18.67 14.44
C ALA A 172 14.98 17.74 13.55
N THR A 173 13.67 18.01 13.46
CA THR A 173 12.71 17.25 12.66
C THR A 173 12.33 18.10 11.45
N VAL A 174 12.26 17.42 10.30
CA VAL A 174 11.76 17.93 9.02
C VAL A 174 10.23 17.87 8.98
#